data_AF-A0A3S1F7X0-F1
#
_entry.id   AF-A0A3S1F7X0-F1
#
_cell.length_a   1.000
_cell.length_b   1.000
_cell.length_c   1.000
_cell.angle_alpha   90.00
_cell.angle_beta   90.00
_cell.angle_gamma   90.00
#
_symmetry.space_group_name_H-M   'P 1'
#
loop_
_entity.id
_entity.type
_entity.pdbx_description
1 polymer ?
#
loop_
_entity_poly.entity_id
_entity_poly.type
_entity_poly.pdbx_seq_one_letter_code
_entity_poly.pdbx_strand_id
1 'polypeptide(L)' 'MLDVAYQALQTDDQEFTRFQSWYVDVGTNRVAPKWLVSQLTGLSVRDFTTKEALRLLAQLGIEVKRV' A
#
# COMPACT_ATOMS: atom_id res chain seq x y z
N MET A 1 1.85 -13.40 1.36
CA MET A 1 2.50 -12.13 1.76
C MET A 1 1.54 -10.94 1.66
N LEU A 2 0.74 -10.82 0.59
CA LEU A 2 -0.35 -9.81 0.53
C LEU A 2 -1.60 -10.18 1.34
N ASP A 3 -1.62 -11.32 2.05
CA ASP A 3 -2.79 -11.81 2.78
C ASP A 3 -3.29 -10.80 3.83
N VAL A 4 -2.38 -10.10 4.49
CA VAL A 4 -2.71 -9.02 5.43
C VAL A 4 -3.38 -7.84 4.71
N ALA A 5 -2.92 -7.49 3.51
CA ALA A 5 -3.54 -6.45 2.71
C ALA A 5 -4.95 -6.86 2.24
N TYR A 6 -5.14 -8.12 1.84
CA TYR A 6 -6.47 -8.64 1.49
C TYR A 6 -7.45 -8.60 2.66
N GLN A 7 -7.02 -8.94 3.87
CA GLN A 7 -7.84 -8.84 5.07
C GLN A 7 -8.19 -7.38 5.39
N ALA A 8 -7.22 -6.48 5.29
CA ALA A 8 -7.44 -5.05 5.53
C ALA A 8 -8.33 -4.37 4.48
N LEU A 9 -8.46 -4.94 3.27
CA LEU A 9 -9.44 -4.48 2.29
C LEU A 9 -10.89 -4.82 2.66
N GLN A 10 -11.11 -5.78 3.57
CA GLN A 10 -12.45 -6.12 4.05
C GLN A 10 -12.94 -5.15 5.14
N THR A 11 -12.06 -4.30 5.67
CA THR A 11 -12.43 -3.26 6.63
C THR A 11 -12.75 -1.95 5.89
N ASP A 12 -13.97 -1.45 6.10
CA ASP A 12 -14.70 -0.51 5.22
C ASP A 12 -14.34 0.97 5.39
N ASP A 13 -13.06 1.31 5.53
CA ASP A 13 -12.63 2.71 5.76
C ASP A 13 -12.13 3.41 4.48
N GLN A 14 -12.10 2.71 3.34
CA GLN A 14 -11.68 3.17 2.00
C GLN A 14 -10.35 3.95 1.91
N GLU A 15 -9.58 4.07 3.01
CA GLU A 15 -8.35 4.86 3.06
C GLU A 15 -7.28 4.36 2.08
N PHE A 16 -7.35 3.08 1.70
CA PHE A 16 -6.50 2.49 0.67
C PHE A 16 -6.63 3.17 -0.69
N THR A 17 -7.74 3.84 -0.99
CA THR A 17 -7.95 4.54 -2.27
C THR A 17 -7.30 5.93 -2.32
N ARG A 18 -6.77 6.43 -1.19
CA ARG A 18 -6.20 7.79 -1.10
C ARG A 18 -4.80 7.87 -1.71
N PHE A 19 -4.73 7.78 -3.03
CA PHE A 19 -3.50 7.98 -3.81
C PHE A 19 -3.72 8.96 -4.97
N GLN A 20 -2.66 9.68 -5.33
CA GLN A 20 -2.70 10.68 -6.42
C GLN A 20 -1.74 10.38 -7.57
N SER A 21 -0.59 9.77 -7.27
CA SER A 21 0.48 9.59 -8.27
C SER A 21 0.92 8.15 -8.46
N TRP A 22 0.65 7.27 -7.48
CA TRP A 22 1.12 5.89 -7.47
C TRP A 22 0.09 4.96 -6.87
N TYR A 23 -0.01 3.74 -7.40
CA TYR A 23 -0.84 2.68 -6.84
C TYR A 23 -0.17 1.32 -6.97
N VAL A 24 -0.63 0.36 -6.17
CA VAL A 24 -0.28 -1.05 -6.25
C VAL A 24 -1.56 -1.84 -6.50
N ASP A 25 -1.49 -2.83 -7.38
CA ASP A 25 -2.60 -3.76 -7.60
C ASP A 25 -2.57 -4.84 -6.50
N VAL A 26 -3.63 -4.91 -5.70
CA VAL A 26 -3.87 -5.96 -4.71
C VAL A 26 -5.20 -6.62 -5.06
N GLY A 27 -5.11 -7.74 -5.80
CA GLY A 27 -6.28 -8.39 -6.38
C GLY A 27 -6.93 -7.49 -7.44
N THR A 28 -8.21 -7.19 -7.26
CA THR A 28 -8.97 -6.27 -8.13
C THR A 28 -8.91 -4.81 -7.68
N ASN A 29 -8.24 -4.53 -6.55
CA ASN A 29 -8.20 -3.21 -5.96
C ASN A 29 -6.88 -2.50 -6.23
N ARG A 30 -6.97 -1.20 -6.52
CA ARG A 30 -5.82 -0.31 -6.54
C ARG A 30 -5.67 0.31 -5.16
N VAL A 31 -4.49 0.17 -4.57
CA VAL A 31 -4.21 0.68 -3.21
C VAL A 31 -3.06 1.67 -3.21
N ALA A 32 -3.12 2.61 -2.27
CA ALA A 32 -2.06 3.57 -2.03
C ALA A 32 -0.81 2.85 -1.52
N PRO A 33 0.40 3.14 -2.06
CA PRO A 33 1.63 2.49 -1.64
C PRO A 33 1.90 2.64 -0.14
N LYS A 34 1.60 3.82 0.43
CA LYS A 34 1.78 4.05 1.87
C LYS A 34 0.83 3.22 2.71
N TRP A 35 -0.42 3.08 2.28
CA TRP A 35 -1.38 2.23 2.98
C TRP A 35 -0.93 0.77 2.96
N LEU A 36 -0.44 0.27 1.83
CA LEU A 36 0.05 -1.10 1.76
C LEU A 36 1.22 -1.33 2.71
N VAL A 37 2.16 -0.37 2.79
CA VAL A 37 3.28 -0.44 3.73
C VAL A 37 2.82 -0.40 5.18
N SER A 38 1.81 0.40 5.54
CA SER A 38 1.27 0.40 6.90
C SER A 38 0.66 -0.96 7.26
N GLN A 39 -0.02 -1.62 6.32
CA GLN A 39 -0.54 -2.98 6.54
C GLN A 39 0.57 -4.02 6.70
N LEU A 40 1.65 -3.93 5.92
CA LEU A 40 2.75 -4.90 5.97
C LEU A 40 3.65 -4.76 7.20
N THR A 41 3.78 -3.54 7.74
CA THR A 41 4.73 -3.22 8.81
C THR A 41 4.08 -2.94 10.17
N GLY A 42 2.78 -2.65 10.19
CA GLY A 42 2.08 -2.15 11.38
C GLY A 42 2.39 -0.70 11.75
N LEU A 43 3.25 -0.01 10.99
CA LEU A 43 3.58 1.40 11.21
C LEU A 43 2.49 2.32 10.67
N SER A 44 2.30 3.48 11.29
CA SER A 44 1.38 4.49 10.77
C SER A 44 1.91 5.05 9.46
N VAL A 45 1.01 5.42 8.53
CA VAL A 45 1.39 6.13 7.30
C VAL A 45 2.10 7.47 7.55
N ARG A 46 2.08 7.99 8.79
CA ARG A 46 2.82 9.19 9.20
C ARG A 46 4.27 8.92 9.58
N ASP A 47 4.63 7.66 9.86
CA ASP A 47 5.95 7.29 10.38
C ASP A 47 7.02 7.15 9.28
N PHE A 48 6.60 7.19 8.02
CA PHE A 48 7.50 7.06 6.87
C PHE A 48 7.04 7.93 5.69
N THR A 49 7.98 8.25 4.82
CA THR A 49 7.75 9.02 3.60
C THR A 49 7.24 8.14 2.46
N THR A 50 6.64 8.76 1.44
CA THR A 50 6.26 8.03 0.22
C THR A 50 7.47 7.37 -0.45
N LYS A 51 8.64 8.02 -0.43
CA LYS A 51 9.86 7.48 -1.03
C LYS A 51 10.33 6.21 -0.32
N GLU A 52 10.27 6.17 1.00
CA GLU A 52 10.58 4.96 1.79
C GLU A 52 9.59 3.85 1.51
N ALA A 53 8.29 4.17 1.40
CA ALA A 53 7.28 3.19 1.04
C ALA A 53 7.55 2.56 -0.33
N LEU A 54 7.81 3.39 -1.36
CA LEU A 54 8.14 2.92 -2.70
C LEU A 54 9.41 2.07 -2.73
N ARG A 55 10.44 2.47 -1.98
CA ARG A 55 11.70 1.72 -1.87
C ARG A 55 11.48 0.35 -1.24
N LEU A 56 10.73 0.29 -0.14
CA LEU A 56 10.43 -0.98 0.53
C LEU A 56 9.65 -1.91 -0.39
N LEU A 57 8.60 -1.41 -1.05
CA LEU A 57 7.80 -2.21 -1.98
C LEU A 57 8.65 -2.76 -3.13
N ALA A 58 9.54 -1.94 -3.70
CA ALA A 58 10.48 -2.40 -4.73
C ALA A 58 11.45 -3.48 -4.20
N GLN A 59 11.95 -3.35 -2.97
CA GLN A 59 12.80 -4.35 -2.33
C GLN A 59 12.07 -5.68 -2.07
N LEU A 60 10.76 -5.62 -1.84
CA LEU A 60 9.89 -6.80 -1.70
C LEU A 60 9.45 -7.39 -3.05
N GLY A 61 9.89 -6.82 -4.18
CA GLY A 61 9.48 -7.25 -5.51
C GLY A 61 8.03 -6.89 -5.86
N ILE A 62 7.43 -5.94 -5.14
CA ILE A 62 6.07 -5.47 -5.39
C ILE A 62 6.12 -4.33 -6.41
N GLU A 63 5.46 -4.54 -7.54
CA GLU A 63 5.36 -3.54 -8.60
C GLU A 63 4.50 -2.34 -8.15
N VAL A 64 5.03 -1.13 -8.32
CA VAL A 64 4.28 0.11 -8.12
C VAL A 64 4.07 0.80 -9.45
N LYS A 65 2.81 1.12 -9.75
CA LYS A 65 2.38 1.76 -10.99
C LYS A 65 2.08 3.24 -10.77
N ARG A 66 2.13 4.03 -11.84
CA ARG A 66 1.69 5.43 -11.84
C ARG A 66 0.27 5.53 -12.39
N VAL A 67 -0.49 6.50 -11.88
CA VAL A 67 -1.82 6.88 -12.42
C VAL A 67 -1.68 7.33 -13.87
#